data_AF-A0A2N6A6N4-F1
#
_entry.id   AF-A0A2N6A6N4-F1
#
_cell.length_a   1.000
_cell.length_b   1.000
_cell.length_c   1.000
_cell.angle_alpha   90.00
_cell.angle_beta   90.00
_cell.angle_gamma   90.00
#
_symmetry.space_group_name_H-M   'P 1'
#
loop_
_entity.id
_entity.type
_entity.pdbx_description
1 polymer ?
#
loop_
_entity_poly.entity_id
_entity_poly.type
_entity_poly.pdbx_seq_one_letter_code
_entity_poly.pdbx_strand_id
1 'polypeptide(L)'
;MKRIIILCCLVILFSGFDFSSGSNSQGKTEQQAMSQLQTGAEYAGFSDDPADPRVIASRAIRMFLGLMGAAFTYLFVYSGYHMITSHGEEEKITKARKTMQGAVIGLILTLMAFSISYFVGRRVTEVTNMTSDLSYTDQFII
;
A
#
# COMPACT_ATOMS: atom_id res chain seq x y z
N MET A 1 -6.99 -1.59 29.98
CA MET A 1 -5.78 -1.04 29.32
C MET A 1 -5.41 -1.78 28.03
N LYS A 2 -5.20 -3.11 28.06
CA LYS A 2 -4.91 -3.95 26.88
C LYS A 2 -5.96 -3.87 25.75
N ARG A 3 -7.25 -3.79 26.12
CA ARG A 3 -8.39 -3.70 25.18
C ARG A 3 -8.51 -2.35 24.47
N ILE A 4 -8.10 -1.25 25.12
CA ILE A 4 -8.10 0.10 24.56
C ILE A 4 -7.00 0.25 23.51
N ILE A 5 -5.84 -0.39 23.73
CA ILE A 5 -4.73 -0.43 22.76
C ILE A 5 -5.10 -1.30 21.54
N ILE A 6 -5.78 -2.43 21.75
CA ILE A 6 -6.30 -3.26 20.64
C ILE A 6 -7.36 -2.51 19.83
N LEU A 7 -8.24 -1.75 20.48
CA LEU A 7 -9.24 -0.91 19.80
C LEU A 7 -8.59 0.25 19.04
N CYS A 8 -7.58 0.92 19.61
CA CYS A 8 -6.79 1.93 18.89
C CYS A 8 -6.01 1.32 17.71
N CYS A 9 -5.43 0.13 17.86
CA CYS A 9 -4.80 -0.57 16.73
C CYS A 9 -5.82 -0.93 15.66
N LEU A 10 -7.03 -1.36 16.03
CA LEU A 10 -8.09 -1.66 15.06
C LEU A 10 -8.58 -0.39 14.37
N VAL A 11 -8.72 0.73 15.09
CA VAL A 11 -9.06 2.04 14.52
C VAL A 11 -7.95 2.56 13.61
N ILE A 12 -6.67 2.48 14.01
CA ILE A 12 -5.53 2.89 13.18
C ILE A 12 -5.38 1.97 11.96
N LEU A 13 -5.69 0.68 12.08
CA LEU A 13 -5.75 -0.22 10.96
C LEU A 13 -6.98 0.02 10.09
N PHE A 14 -8.12 0.46 10.62
CA PHE A 14 -9.32 0.75 9.85
C PHE A 14 -9.22 2.10 9.11
N SER A 15 -8.57 3.09 9.72
CA SER A 15 -8.20 4.37 9.09
C SER A 15 -6.96 4.21 8.19
N GLY A 16 -6.02 3.31 8.51
CA GLY A 16 -4.87 3.00 7.66
C GLY A 16 -5.22 2.06 6.52
N PHE A 17 -6.30 1.29 6.67
CA PHE A 17 -7.06 0.64 5.60
C PHE A 17 -8.04 1.65 4.99
N ASP A 18 -7.66 2.93 4.93
CA ASP A 18 -7.98 3.76 3.78
C ASP A 18 -7.39 3.08 2.55
N PHE A 19 -8.15 2.10 2.07
CA PHE A 19 -8.22 1.68 0.69
C PHE A 19 -8.16 2.95 -0.14
N SER A 20 -6.97 3.23 -0.67
CA SER A 20 -6.68 4.35 -1.55
C SER A 20 -7.59 4.23 -2.76
N SER A 21 -8.83 4.70 -2.60
CA SER A 21 -9.69 5.15 -3.67
C SER A 21 -8.90 6.28 -4.32
N GLY A 22 -8.46 6.07 -5.56
CA GLY A 22 -7.82 7.13 -6.33
C GLY A 22 -8.79 8.30 -6.44
N SER A 23 -8.68 9.27 -5.54
CA SER A 23 -9.33 10.57 -5.69
C SER A 23 -8.49 11.40 -6.65
N ASN A 24 -8.75 11.24 -7.94
CA ASN A 24 -8.64 12.34 -8.90
C ASN A 24 -10.08 12.85 -9.12
N SER A 25 -10.33 14.04 -8.59
CA SER A 25 -11.61 14.72 -8.55
C SER A 25 -12.21 14.93 -9.94
N GLN A 26 -13.45 14.47 -10.19
CA GLN A 26 -14.41 15.27 -10.96
C GLN A 26 -15.86 14.79 -10.73
N GLY A 27 -16.63 15.63 -10.05
CA GLY A 27 -18.08 15.83 -10.12
C GLY A 27 -19.05 14.66 -10.38
N LYS A 28 -20.10 14.65 -9.55
CA LYS A 28 -21.44 14.01 -9.69
C LYS A 28 -21.57 12.62 -9.05
N THR A 29 -22.45 12.60 -8.04
CA THR A 29 -22.72 11.60 -7.01
C THR A 29 -23.11 10.19 -7.51
N GLU A 30 -23.25 9.99 -8.82
CA GLU A 30 -23.50 8.67 -9.43
C GLU A 30 -22.22 7.95 -9.86
N GLN A 31 -21.18 8.72 -10.20
CA GLN A 31 -19.91 8.19 -10.69
C GLN A 31 -19.02 7.68 -9.56
N GLN A 32 -19.24 8.14 -8.32
CA GLN A 32 -18.55 7.65 -7.12
C GLN A 32 -19.06 6.28 -6.67
N ALA A 33 -20.35 6.00 -6.84
CA ALA A 33 -20.91 4.68 -6.56
C ALA A 33 -20.41 3.66 -7.59
N MET A 34 -20.44 4.02 -8.88
CA MET A 34 -19.87 3.21 -9.96
C MET A 34 -18.35 3.08 -9.86
N SER A 35 -17.62 4.13 -9.45
CA SER A 35 -16.17 4.04 -9.25
C SER A 35 -15.82 3.19 -8.05
N GLN A 36 -16.58 3.21 -6.96
CA GLN A 36 -16.37 2.31 -5.82
C GLN A 36 -16.69 0.85 -6.18
N LEU A 37 -17.72 0.62 -7.01
CA LEU A 37 -18.06 -0.70 -7.55
C LEU A 37 -17.01 -1.20 -8.54
N GLN A 38 -16.51 -0.34 -9.43
CA GLN A 38 -15.48 -0.67 -10.43
C GLN A 38 -14.12 -0.83 -9.77
N THR A 39 -13.79 0.03 -8.81
CA THR A 39 -12.62 -0.13 -7.95
C THR A 39 -12.77 -1.45 -7.19
N GLY A 40 -13.91 -1.73 -6.54
CA GLY A 40 -14.20 -3.01 -5.88
C GLY A 40 -14.16 -4.23 -6.80
N ALA A 41 -14.63 -4.13 -8.05
CA ALA A 41 -14.58 -5.16 -9.08
C ALA A 41 -13.16 -5.38 -9.61
N GLU A 42 -12.42 -4.29 -9.81
CA GLU A 42 -10.99 -4.26 -10.12
C GLU A 42 -10.16 -4.79 -8.95
N TYR A 43 -10.61 -4.64 -7.70
CA TYR A 43 -10.08 -5.25 -6.48
C TYR A 43 -10.61 -6.66 -6.19
N ALA A 44 -11.59 -7.14 -6.96
CA ALA A 44 -12.13 -8.50 -6.92
C ALA A 44 -11.67 -9.37 -8.10
N GLY A 45 -11.09 -8.77 -9.17
CA GLY A 45 -10.56 -9.50 -10.33
C GLY A 45 -11.53 -9.62 -11.49
N PHE A 46 -12.63 -8.88 -11.47
CA PHE A 46 -13.55 -8.75 -12.58
C PHE A 46 -13.14 -7.53 -13.41
N SER A 47 -12.10 -7.69 -14.22
CA SER A 47 -11.78 -6.76 -15.30
C SER A 47 -12.06 -7.48 -16.61
N ASP A 48 -12.97 -6.93 -17.41
CA ASP A 48 -13.52 -7.50 -18.65
C ASP A 48 -12.55 -7.36 -19.85
N ASP A 49 -11.25 -7.28 -19.58
CA ASP A 49 -10.20 -7.06 -20.57
C ASP A 49 -9.14 -8.18 -20.46
N PRO A 50 -8.60 -8.72 -21.56
CA PRO A 50 -7.83 -9.95 -21.58
C PRO A 50 -6.52 -9.80 -20.80
N ALA A 51 -6.60 -10.13 -19.51
CA ALA A 51 -5.53 -10.53 -18.61
C ALA A 51 -4.19 -9.86 -18.89
N ASP A 52 -4.12 -8.53 -18.79
CA ASP A 52 -2.84 -7.85 -18.81
C ASP A 52 -2.12 -8.18 -17.47
N PRO A 53 -1.16 -9.12 -17.47
CA PRO A 53 -0.66 -9.74 -16.23
C PRO A 53 0.03 -8.72 -15.33
N ARG A 54 0.42 -7.57 -15.90
CA ARG A 54 0.98 -6.42 -15.21
C ARG A 54 0.01 -5.81 -14.21
N VAL A 55 -1.27 -5.68 -14.56
CA VAL A 55 -2.29 -5.07 -13.69
C VAL A 55 -2.60 -6.00 -12.51
N ILE A 56 -2.81 -7.28 -12.80
CA ILE A 56 -3.09 -8.31 -11.79
C ILE A 56 -1.92 -8.43 -10.80
N ALA A 57 -0.67 -8.45 -11.29
CA ALA A 57 0.52 -8.49 -10.45
C ALA A 57 0.64 -7.24 -9.57
N SER A 58 0.42 -6.04 -10.14
CA SER A 58 0.49 -4.79 -9.38
C SER A 58 -0.53 -4.73 -8.25
N ARG A 59 -1.71 -5.31 -8.45
CA ARG A 59 -2.77 -5.38 -7.44
C ARG A 59 -2.45 -6.37 -6.32
N ALA A 60 -1.98 -7.57 -6.68
CA ALA A 60 -1.55 -8.55 -5.70
C ALA A 60 -0.45 -7.97 -4.79
N ILE A 61 0.54 -7.29 -5.39
CA ILE A 61 1.64 -6.64 -4.66
C ILE A 61 1.09 -5.58 -3.70
N ARG A 62 0.16 -4.71 -4.14
CA ARG A 62 -0.45 -3.69 -3.26
C ARG A 62 -1.20 -4.29 -2.07
N MET A 63 -1.98 -5.35 -2.29
CA MET A 63 -2.72 -6.03 -1.21
C MET A 63 -1.76 -6.68 -0.21
N PHE A 64 -0.73 -7.39 -0.70
CA PHE A 64 0.29 -8.01 0.14
C PHE A 64 1.12 -6.98 0.91
N LEU A 65 1.52 -5.87 0.27
CA LEU A 65 2.29 -4.80 0.90
C LEU A 65 1.49 -4.08 1.98
N GLY A 66 0.19 -3.85 1.77
CA GLY A 66 -0.68 -3.27 2.79
C GLY A 66 -0.77 -4.15 4.04
N LEU A 67 -1.00 -5.44 3.84
CA LEU A 67 -1.05 -6.42 4.94
C LEU A 67 0.28 -6.53 5.69
N MET A 68 1.41 -6.58 4.96
CA MET A 68 2.74 -6.63 5.57
C MET A 68 3.09 -5.35 6.33
N GLY A 69 2.87 -4.18 5.72
CA GLY A 69 3.14 -2.89 6.38
C GLY A 69 2.34 -2.72 7.68
N ALA A 70 1.06 -3.12 7.66
CA ALA A 70 0.21 -3.17 8.84
C ALA A 70 0.78 -4.11 9.93
N ALA A 71 1.22 -5.31 9.55
CA ALA A 71 1.79 -6.27 10.49
C ALA A 71 3.09 -5.77 11.17
N PHE A 72 3.99 -5.16 10.40
CA PHE A 72 5.22 -4.58 10.94
C PHE A 72 4.94 -3.40 11.88
N THR A 73 4.00 -2.54 11.51
CA THR A 73 3.57 -1.40 12.35
C THR A 73 2.99 -1.90 13.67
N TYR A 74 2.18 -2.97 13.65
CA TYR A 74 1.62 -3.59 14.85
C TYR A 74 2.71 -4.12 15.80
N LEU A 75 3.69 -4.85 15.26
CA LEU A 75 4.83 -5.36 16.04
C LEU A 75 5.71 -4.23 16.61
N PHE A 76 5.88 -3.14 15.86
CA PHE A 76 6.61 -1.96 16.30
C PHE A 76 5.94 -1.30 17.52
N VAL A 77 4.62 -1.08 17.47
CA VAL A 77 3.87 -0.50 18.59
C VAL A 77 3.88 -1.44 19.81
N TYR A 78 3.71 -2.75 19.60
CA TYR A 78 3.74 -3.73 20.69
C TYR A 78 5.09 -3.78 21.42
N SER A 79 6.20 -3.77 20.66
CA SER A 79 7.55 -3.76 21.23
C SER A 79 7.89 -2.44 21.95
N GLY A 80 7.44 -1.31 21.41
CA GLY A 80 7.58 0.00 22.06
C GLY A 80 6.87 0.07 23.42
N TYR A 81 5.65 -0.48 23.51
CA TYR A 81 4.91 -0.53 24.78
C TYR A 81 5.60 -1.41 25.82
N HIS A 82 6.15 -2.56 25.40
CA HIS A 82 6.91 -3.44 26.29
C HIS A 82 8.16 -2.73 26.86
N MET A 83 8.83 -1.89 26.07
CA MET A 83 9.99 -1.12 26.52
C MET A 83 9.63 -0.13 27.63
N ILE A 84 8.51 0.59 27.49
CA ILE A 84 8.07 1.62 28.45
C ILE A 84 7.62 0.99 29.78
N THR A 85 7.01 -0.20 29.75
CA THR A 85 6.48 -0.84 30.96
C THR A 85 7.52 -1.64 31.76
N SER A 86 8.80 -1.64 31.35
CA SER A 86 9.84 -2.51 31.92
C SER A 86 10.40 -2.08 33.29
N HIS A 87 9.92 -0.97 33.88
CA HIS A 87 10.21 -0.53 35.27
C HIS A 87 11.69 -0.56 35.71
N GLY A 88 12.65 -0.44 34.79
CA GLY A 88 14.08 -0.40 35.12
C GLY A 88 14.83 -1.74 35.03
N GLU A 89 14.19 -2.84 34.62
CA GLU A 89 14.93 -4.05 34.29
C GLU A 89 15.64 -3.91 32.93
N GLU A 90 16.97 -3.80 32.96
CA GLU A 90 17.81 -3.70 31.76
C GLU A 90 17.63 -4.86 30.79
N GLU A 91 17.35 -6.07 31.28
CA GLU A 91 17.16 -7.26 30.44
C GLU A 91 15.93 -7.11 29.53
N LYS A 92 14.83 -6.60 30.08
CA LYS A 92 13.58 -6.37 29.33
C LYS A 92 13.71 -5.24 28.33
N ILE A 93 14.46 -4.19 28.67
CA ILE A 93 14.74 -3.07 27.76
C ILE A 93 15.65 -3.53 26.61
N THR A 94 16.68 -4.32 26.89
CA THR A 94 17.60 -4.85 25.89
C THR A 94 16.87 -5.77 24.90
N LYS A 95 16.01 -6.66 25.41
CA LYS A 95 15.18 -7.53 24.60
C LYS A 95 14.17 -6.75 23.74
N ALA A 96 13.54 -5.72 24.31
CA ALA A 96 12.61 -4.85 23.57
C ALA A 96 13.33 -4.05 22.46
N ARG A 97 14.53 -3.53 22.71
CA ARG A 97 15.33 -2.82 21.69
C ARG A 97 15.69 -3.71 20.51
N LYS A 98 16.07 -4.97 20.76
CA LYS A 98 16.38 -5.93 19.68
C LYS A 98 15.17 -6.18 18.78
N THR A 99 13.98 -6.34 19.37
CA THR A 99 12.72 -6.50 18.63
C THR A 99 12.35 -5.22 17.87
N MET A 100 12.54 -4.05 18.49
CA MET A 100 12.26 -2.75 17.88
C MET A 100 13.17 -2.49 16.67
N GLN A 101 14.46 -2.81 16.76
CA GLN A 101 15.39 -2.73 15.62
C GLN A 101 14.92 -3.61 14.46
N GLY A 102 14.51 -4.86 14.73
CA GLY A 102 13.97 -5.75 13.71
C GLY A 102 12.70 -5.19 13.04
N ALA A 103 11.79 -4.60 13.82
CA ALA A 103 10.58 -3.98 13.30
C ALA A 103 10.87 -2.74 12.42
N VAL A 104 11.83 -1.89 12.82
CA VAL A 104 12.24 -0.70 12.04
C VAL A 104 12.86 -1.11 10.71
N ILE A 105 13.72 -2.14 10.71
CA ILE A 105 14.34 -2.64 9.49
C ILE A 105 13.29 -3.17 8.52
N GLY A 106 12.29 -3.92 9.01
CA GLY A 106 11.17 -4.40 8.19
C GLY A 106 10.32 -3.27 7.61
N LEU A 107 10.07 -2.22 8.39
CA LEU A 107 9.33 -1.04 7.94
C LEU A 107 10.09 -0.32 6.79
N ILE A 108 11.39 -0.11 6.97
CA ILE A 108 12.26 0.53 5.96
C ILE A 108 12.30 -0.30 4.68
N LEU A 109 12.46 -1.63 4.78
CA LEU A 109 12.46 -2.54 3.63
C LEU A 109 11.16 -2.45 2.82
N THR A 110 10.02 -2.41 3.51
CA THR A 110 8.71 -2.30 2.86
C THR A 110 8.56 -0.99 2.08
N LEU A 111 8.96 0.13 2.69
CA LEU A 111 8.95 1.45 2.03
C LEU A 111 9.89 1.50 0.83
N MET A 112 11.08 0.91 0.95
CA MET A 112 12.06 0.82 -0.14
C MET A 112 11.53 0.01 -1.32
N ALA A 113 10.97 -1.17 -1.05
CA ALA A 113 10.40 -2.03 -2.10
C ALA A 113 9.27 -1.34 -2.87
N PHE A 114 8.39 -0.62 -2.16
CA PHE A 114 7.31 0.14 -2.78
C PHE A 114 7.83 1.29 -3.64
N SER A 115 8.79 2.06 -3.12
CA SER A 115 9.40 3.19 -3.84
C SER A 115 10.03 2.74 -5.15
N ILE A 116 10.80 1.64 -5.13
CA ILE A 116 11.43 1.07 -6.32
C ILE A 116 10.38 0.61 -7.33
N SER A 117 9.36 -0.12 -6.88
CA SER A 117 8.28 -0.61 -7.76
C SER A 117 7.52 0.54 -8.43
N TYR A 118 7.23 1.60 -7.68
CA TYR A 118 6.58 2.79 -8.20
C TYR A 118 7.44 3.52 -9.22
N PHE A 119 8.74 3.63 -8.96
CA PHE A 119 9.69 4.26 -9.87
C PHE A 119 9.76 3.52 -11.21
N VAL A 120 9.91 2.19 -11.19
CA VAL A 120 9.97 1.37 -12.41
C VAL A 120 8.66 1.46 -13.19
N GLY A 121 7.52 1.37 -12.51
CA GLY A 121 6.20 1.47 -13.14
C GLY A 121 6.03 2.77 -13.92
N ARG A 122 6.40 3.91 -13.32
CA ARG A 122 6.30 5.23 -13.98
C ARG A 122 7.16 5.35 -15.23
N ARG A 123 8.37 4.80 -15.21
CA ARG A 123 9.30 4.88 -16.36
C ARG A 123 8.80 4.07 -17.56
N VAL A 124 8.14 2.94 -17.31
CA VAL A 124 7.58 2.12 -18.40
C VAL A 124 6.39 2.83 -19.05
N THR A 125 5.46 3.39 -18.26
CA THR A 125 4.29 4.11 -18.79
C THR A 125 4.68 5.35 -19.58
N GLU A 126 5.71 6.08 -19.15
CA GLU A 126 6.22 7.27 -19.83
C GLU A 126 6.71 6.95 -21.27
N VAL A 127 7.45 5.85 -21.44
CA VAL A 127 7.95 5.42 -22.75
C VAL A 127 6.83 4.91 -23.66
N THR A 128 5.83 4.21 -23.11
CA THR A 128 4.67 3.73 -23.88
C THR A 128 3.79 4.88 -24.40
N ASN A 129 3.63 5.95 -23.62
CA ASN A 129 2.86 7.12 -24.07
C ASN A 129 3.57 7.88 -25.20
N MET A 130 4.89 7.92 -25.22
CA MET A 130 5.67 8.59 -26.27
C MET A 130 5.51 7.92 -27.65
N THR A 131 5.31 6.60 -27.71
CA THR A 131 5.13 5.90 -28.99
C THR A 131 3.74 6.12 -29.62
N SER A 132 2.73 6.46 -28.82
CA SER A 132 1.37 6.71 -29.33
C SER A 132 1.23 8.01 -30.13
N ASP A 133 2.13 8.98 -29.94
CA ASP A 133 2.12 10.27 -30.65
C ASP A 133 2.67 10.14 -32.09
N LEU A 134 3.57 9.18 -32.32
CA LEU A 134 4.17 8.92 -33.65
C LEU A 134 3.24 8.14 -34.60
N SER A 135 2.18 7.52 -34.08
CA SER A 135 1.18 6.83 -34.91
C SER A 135 0.16 7.78 -35.55
N TYR A 136 -0.05 8.97 -34.97
CA TYR A 136 -0.93 10.00 -35.55
C TYR A 136 -0.28 10.74 -36.73
N THR A 137 1.06 10.81 -36.78
CA THR A 137 1.77 11.49 -37.87
C THR A 137 1.83 10.67 -39.16
N ASP A 138 1.76 9.34 -39.09
CA ASP A 138 1.74 8.49 -40.29
C ASP A 138 0.38 8.50 -41.00
N GLN A 139 -0.72 8.71 -40.27
CA GLN A 139 -2.08 8.76 -40.87
C GLN A 139 -2.40 10.11 -41.55
N PHE A 140 -1.57 11.14 -41.35
CA PHE A 140 -1.68 12.42 -42.05
C PHE A 140 -0.79 12.49 -43.31
N ILE A 141 0.13 11.53 -43.49
CA ILE A 141 1.08 11.46 -44.61
C ILE A 141 0.74 10.25 -45.50
N ILE A 142 -0.53 10.07 -45.88
CA ILE A 142 -0.93 9.29 -47.07
C ILE A 142 -2.14 9.95 -47.72
#